data_AF-E6N3W5-F1
#
_entry.id   AF-E6N3W5-F1
#
_cell.length_a   1.000
_cell.length_b   1.000
_cell.length_c   1.000
_cell.angle_alpha   90.00
_cell.angle_beta   90.00
_cell.angle_gamma   90.00
#
_symmetry.space_group_name_H-M   'P 1'
#
loop_
_entity.id
_entity.type
_entity.pdbx_description
1 polymer ?
#
loop_
_entity_poly.entity_id
_entity_poly.type
_entity_poly.pdbx_seq_one_letter_code
_entity_poly.pdbx_strand_id
1 'polypeptide(L)'
;MAEPSVNTGVALLVTGVLIAVLGYVLSLLEHGLLWLVPIEFVFMFDAGPALAAFGLGWIISALHPLRKWYLYSLMLGVIVSAAGFAASGSIPLNLETSSYQQLMMTITWSVGPSLILSAALASVVINRRVSKAGIVLQRNRHEDEMDVVLILALYLPFITLLNSPNFYLRYVIPVAVTWLVWHLSADKLVTWLLRRQAAAGAVLVAAEQPKTEETTIFNVASRSYHPMAFGLGVTTTVASVLDLLGINLFGEDPFSASANAAFISIVAIALGSLYVGPVLWLFEDCGIRVFNPVRKILTEPKIHSLADEMIEIYTFIFSPIGLTFSVADGDLVLAMILLAFIVHLLFTVSMTSTYLYLKFSANKHLWKVVRRLEMEGLLTQKPL
;
A
#
# COMPACT_ATOMS: atom_id res chain seq x y z
N MET A 1 21.15 12.85 -9.27
CA MET A 1 21.07 11.79 -8.25
C MET A 1 22.16 10.77 -8.58
N ALA A 2 22.98 10.42 -7.59
CA ALA A 2 24.03 9.41 -7.75
C ALA A 2 23.41 8.02 -7.99
N GLU A 3 24.09 7.18 -8.75
CA GLU A 3 23.63 5.82 -9.02
C GLU A 3 23.79 4.91 -7.78
N PRO A 4 22.97 3.86 -7.63
CA PRO A 4 23.28 2.74 -6.75
C PRO A 4 24.69 2.26 -7.03
N SER A 5 25.60 2.44 -6.08
CA SER A 5 26.99 2.03 -6.20
C SER A 5 27.43 1.39 -4.89
N VAL A 6 28.19 0.30 -5.00
CA VAL A 6 28.72 -0.40 -3.83
C VAL A 6 29.61 0.53 -3.01
N ASN A 7 30.44 1.35 -3.65
CA ASN A 7 31.33 2.28 -2.96
C ASN A 7 30.57 3.32 -2.13
N THR A 8 29.52 3.94 -2.71
CA THR A 8 28.67 4.88 -1.98
C THR A 8 27.92 4.18 -0.85
N GLY A 9 27.39 3.00 -1.10
CA GLY A 9 26.68 2.22 -0.08
C GLY A 9 27.57 1.81 1.09
N VAL A 10 28.81 1.38 0.83
CA VAL A 10 29.81 1.06 1.87
C VAL A 10 30.21 2.32 2.65
N ALA A 11 30.42 3.45 1.98
CA ALA A 11 30.73 4.70 2.67
C ALA A 11 29.60 5.13 3.63
N LEU A 12 28.33 5.03 3.19
CA LEU A 12 27.17 5.32 4.04
C LEU A 12 27.06 4.33 5.19
N LEU A 13 27.29 3.04 4.92
CA LEU A 13 27.26 2.00 5.95
C LEU A 13 28.29 2.25 7.04
N VAL A 14 29.54 2.46 6.66
CA VAL A 14 30.64 2.75 7.60
C VAL A 14 30.36 4.04 8.37
N THR A 15 29.89 5.09 7.71
CA THR A 15 29.54 6.35 8.37
C THR A 15 28.42 6.15 9.39
N GLY A 16 27.37 5.38 9.06
CA GLY A 16 26.28 5.07 9.99
C GLY A 16 26.75 4.29 11.21
N VAL A 17 27.62 3.29 11.01
CA VAL A 17 28.24 2.54 12.12
C VAL A 17 29.10 3.46 13.00
N LEU A 18 29.89 4.35 12.41
CA LEU A 18 30.71 5.31 13.17
C LEU A 18 29.84 6.28 13.99
N ILE A 19 28.73 6.76 13.44
CA ILE A 19 27.77 7.61 14.17
C ILE A 19 27.16 6.83 15.34
N ALA A 20 26.75 5.57 15.15
CA ALA A 20 26.20 4.75 16.22
C ALA A 20 27.24 4.49 17.33
N VAL A 21 28.50 4.18 16.97
CA VAL A 21 29.61 4.02 17.92
C VAL A 21 29.90 5.33 18.65
N LEU A 22 29.85 6.47 17.96
CA LEU A 22 30.00 7.78 18.60
C LEU A 22 28.89 8.02 19.64
N GLY A 23 27.64 7.68 19.32
CA GLY A 23 26.52 7.73 20.27
C GLY A 23 26.77 6.87 21.52
N TYR A 24 27.25 5.64 21.33
CA TYR A 24 27.62 4.76 22.44
C TYR A 24 28.78 5.31 23.27
N VAL A 25 29.83 5.83 22.65
CA VAL A 25 30.96 6.46 23.37
C VAL A 25 30.49 7.68 24.16
N LEU A 26 29.58 8.50 23.60
CA LEU A 26 28.97 9.62 24.31
C LEU A 26 28.19 9.16 25.55
N SER A 27 27.44 8.06 25.45
CA SER A 27 26.70 7.50 26.61
C SER A 27 27.58 6.96 27.73
N LEU A 28 28.84 6.62 27.44
CA LEU A 28 29.81 6.18 28.44
C LEU A 28 30.52 7.34 29.15
N LEU A 29 30.43 8.56 28.59
CA LEU A 29 30.99 9.77 29.21
C LEU A 29 30.02 10.28 30.27
N GLU A 30 29.92 9.56 31.39
CA GLU A 30 28.98 9.75 32.52
C GLU A 30 29.08 11.12 33.25
N HIS A 31 29.76 12.15 32.74
CA HIS A 31 30.07 13.35 33.52
C HIS A 31 29.57 14.65 32.84
N GLY A 32 28.38 15.08 33.25
CA GLY A 32 28.07 16.51 33.43
C GLY A 32 27.47 17.30 32.25
N LEU A 33 27.22 16.70 31.09
CA LEU A 33 26.64 17.40 29.93
C LEU A 33 25.22 16.89 29.62
N LEU A 34 24.25 17.24 30.47
CA LEU A 34 22.81 16.97 30.29
C LEU A 34 22.26 17.40 28.90
N TRP A 35 22.99 18.25 28.18
CA TRP A 35 22.65 18.82 26.87
C TRP A 35 22.97 17.87 25.71
N LEU A 36 23.82 16.85 25.92
CA LEU A 36 24.22 15.87 24.90
C LEU A 36 23.39 14.57 24.93
N VAL A 37 22.61 14.36 26.01
CA VAL A 37 21.70 13.21 26.18
C VAL A 37 20.71 13.06 25.00
N PRO A 38 20.15 14.12 24.39
CA PRO A 38 19.32 13.93 23.21
C PRO A 38 20.09 13.43 21.99
N ILE A 39 21.36 13.81 21.85
CA ILE A 39 22.18 13.54 20.65
C ILE A 39 22.72 12.11 20.66
N GLU A 40 23.14 11.59 21.82
CA GLU A 40 23.60 10.20 21.94
C GLU A 40 22.49 9.20 21.55
N PHE A 41 21.26 9.43 21.99
CA PHE A 41 20.12 8.56 21.67
C PHE A 41 19.77 8.63 20.18
N VAL A 42 19.78 9.82 19.59
CA VAL A 42 19.57 9.99 18.15
C VAL A 42 20.67 9.28 17.36
N PHE A 43 21.93 9.40 17.76
CA PHE A 43 23.05 8.75 17.06
C PHE A 43 23.03 7.23 17.20
N MET A 44 22.74 6.71 18.40
CA MET A 44 22.77 5.28 18.69
C MET A 44 21.54 4.53 18.19
N PHE A 45 20.35 5.14 18.24
CA PHE A 45 19.07 4.46 18.01
C PHE A 45 18.27 4.98 16.81
N ASP A 46 18.75 6.03 16.13
CA ASP A 46 18.08 6.54 14.94
C ASP A 46 19.06 6.84 13.78
N ALA A 47 19.74 7.99 13.78
CA ALA A 47 20.53 8.45 12.64
C ALA A 47 21.64 7.47 12.22
N GLY A 48 22.36 6.87 13.17
CA GLY A 48 23.40 5.86 12.88
C GLY A 48 22.82 4.60 12.23
N PRO A 49 21.87 3.90 12.90
CA PRO A 49 21.16 2.75 12.35
C PRO A 49 20.47 3.02 11.01
N ALA A 50 19.77 4.16 10.86
CA ALA A 50 19.13 4.59 9.61
C ALA A 50 20.14 4.67 8.47
N LEU A 51 21.25 5.38 8.68
CA LEU A 51 22.27 5.59 7.65
C LEU A 51 22.97 4.26 7.28
N ALA A 52 23.22 3.42 8.27
CA ALA A 52 23.79 2.09 8.05
C ALA A 52 22.86 1.19 7.21
N ALA A 53 21.58 1.18 7.55
CA ALA A 53 20.54 0.43 6.86
C ALA A 53 20.32 0.94 5.43
N PHE A 54 20.30 2.26 5.24
CA PHE A 54 20.24 2.88 3.91
C PHE A 54 21.45 2.46 3.05
N GLY A 55 22.66 2.52 3.62
CA GLY A 55 23.88 2.08 2.95
C GLY A 55 23.81 0.62 2.51
N LEU A 56 23.33 -0.27 3.38
CA LEU A 56 23.12 -1.68 3.06
C LEU A 56 22.11 -1.87 1.91
N GLY A 57 20.98 -1.16 1.95
CA GLY A 57 19.99 -1.16 0.88
C GLY A 57 20.58 -0.69 -0.47
N TRP A 58 21.44 0.32 -0.42
CA TRP A 58 22.12 0.87 -1.59
C TRP A 58 23.10 -0.13 -2.21
N ILE A 59 23.85 -0.87 -1.38
CA ILE A 59 24.75 -1.96 -1.81
C ILE A 59 23.95 -3.04 -2.52
N ILE A 60 22.89 -3.57 -1.88
CA ILE A 60 22.05 -4.64 -2.44
C ILE A 60 21.48 -4.22 -3.80
N SER A 61 20.98 -2.99 -3.89
CA SER A 61 20.42 -2.42 -5.13
C SER A 61 21.47 -2.29 -6.25
N ALA A 62 22.74 -2.07 -5.90
CA ALA A 62 23.85 -1.89 -6.84
C ALA A 62 24.40 -3.20 -7.41
N LEU A 63 24.22 -4.34 -6.75
CA LEU A 63 24.80 -5.63 -7.19
C LEU A 63 24.22 -6.10 -8.54
N HIS A 64 22.90 -6.03 -8.71
CA HIS A 64 22.25 -6.37 -9.98
C HIS A 64 21.07 -5.43 -10.29
N PRO A 65 21.34 -4.18 -10.72
CA PRO A 65 20.32 -3.16 -10.92
C PRO A 65 19.34 -3.55 -12.03
N LEU A 66 19.80 -4.23 -13.08
CA LEU A 66 18.96 -4.68 -14.20
C LEU A 66 18.04 -5.86 -13.86
N ARG A 67 18.25 -6.51 -12.70
CA ARG A 67 17.42 -7.61 -12.17
C ARG A 67 16.55 -7.17 -11.00
N LYS A 68 16.34 -5.87 -10.81
CA LYS A 68 15.50 -5.29 -9.76
C LYS A 68 15.88 -5.71 -8.34
N TRP A 69 17.18 -5.85 -8.02
CA TRP A 69 17.61 -6.28 -6.68
C TRP A 69 17.26 -5.32 -5.55
N TYR A 70 16.90 -4.07 -5.87
CA TYR A 70 16.31 -3.13 -4.90
C TYR A 70 15.04 -3.68 -4.24
N LEU A 71 14.33 -4.65 -4.85
CA LEU A 71 13.20 -5.34 -4.24
C LEU A 71 13.61 -6.13 -2.99
N TYR A 72 14.84 -6.63 -2.89
CA TYR A 72 15.31 -7.36 -1.70
C TYR A 72 15.47 -6.41 -0.52
N SER A 73 15.95 -5.20 -0.77
CA SER A 73 16.02 -4.14 0.24
C SER A 73 14.64 -3.74 0.72
N LEU A 74 13.67 -3.61 -0.21
CA LEU A 74 12.27 -3.36 0.13
C LEU A 74 11.69 -4.47 1.00
N MET A 75 11.84 -5.73 0.59
CA MET A 75 11.39 -6.91 1.33
C MET A 75 11.99 -6.96 2.73
N LEU A 76 13.30 -6.79 2.84
CA LEU A 76 13.99 -6.77 4.12
C LEU A 76 13.46 -5.64 5.01
N GLY A 77 13.30 -4.43 4.46
CA GLY A 77 12.78 -3.29 5.21
C GLY A 77 11.40 -3.53 5.80
N VAL A 78 10.47 -4.08 5.01
CA VAL A 78 9.11 -4.41 5.47
C VAL A 78 9.12 -5.50 6.55
N ILE A 79 9.86 -6.60 6.34
CA ILE A 79 9.95 -7.69 7.32
C ILE A 79 10.55 -7.19 8.64
N VAL A 80 11.64 -6.42 8.56
CA VAL A 80 12.36 -5.91 9.73
C VAL A 80 11.48 -4.94 10.51
N SER A 81 10.79 -4.00 9.85
CA SER A 81 9.83 -3.11 10.52
C SER A 81 8.68 -3.88 11.17
N ALA A 82 8.09 -4.83 10.44
CA ALA A 82 6.93 -5.57 10.90
C ALA A 82 7.26 -6.52 12.07
N ALA A 83 8.40 -7.19 12.02
CA ALA A 83 8.91 -8.03 13.09
C ALA A 83 9.30 -7.20 14.33
N GLY A 84 9.96 -6.05 14.13
CA GLY A 84 10.26 -5.12 15.22
C GLY A 84 8.99 -4.62 15.92
N PHE A 85 7.96 -4.27 15.15
CA PHE A 85 6.67 -3.85 15.71
C PHE A 85 6.02 -4.98 16.51
N ALA A 86 5.93 -6.18 15.94
CA ALA A 86 5.38 -7.36 16.62
C ALA A 86 6.12 -7.67 17.94
N ALA A 87 7.45 -7.57 17.94
CA ALA A 87 8.27 -7.77 19.12
C ALA A 87 8.04 -6.66 20.17
N SER A 88 7.91 -5.41 19.74
CA SER A 88 7.67 -4.27 20.64
C SER A 88 6.30 -4.33 21.33
N GLY A 89 5.23 -4.71 20.62
CA GLY A 89 3.87 -4.84 21.16
C GLY A 89 3.67 -6.00 22.14
N SER A 90 4.61 -6.95 22.20
CA SER A 90 4.58 -8.07 23.16
C SER A 90 5.15 -7.71 24.54
N ILE A 91 5.67 -6.49 24.70
CA ILE A 91 6.32 -6.02 25.93
C ILE A 91 5.39 -5.00 26.60
N PRO A 92 4.99 -5.20 27.88
CA PRO A 92 4.18 -4.21 28.58
C PRO A 92 4.87 -2.84 28.59
N LEU A 93 4.13 -1.79 28.22
CA LEU A 93 4.57 -0.38 28.21
C LEU A 93 4.98 0.15 29.60
N ASN A 94 4.72 -0.63 30.66
CA ASN A 94 5.24 -0.40 31.99
C ASN A 94 6.35 -1.41 32.27
N LEU A 95 7.58 -0.94 32.14
CA LEU A 95 8.77 -1.28 32.95
C LEU A 95 9.96 -0.61 32.25
N GLU A 96 10.82 0.00 33.06
CA GLU A 96 12.10 0.64 32.72
C GLU A 96 12.69 0.21 31.37
N THR A 97 13.01 1.19 30.53
CA THR A 97 13.48 1.03 29.15
C THR A 97 14.65 0.06 29.07
N SER A 98 14.34 -1.22 28.81
CA SER A 98 15.36 -2.23 28.60
C SER A 98 16.05 -1.97 27.25
N SER A 99 17.33 -2.30 27.15
CA SER A 99 18.09 -2.23 25.90
C SER A 99 17.41 -2.98 24.74
N TYR A 100 16.62 -4.00 25.05
CA TYR A 100 15.81 -4.75 24.10
C TYR A 100 14.67 -3.92 23.48
N GLN A 101 13.92 -3.14 24.27
CA GLN A 101 12.86 -2.27 23.75
C GLN A 101 13.42 -1.19 22.83
N GLN A 102 14.54 -0.56 23.22
CA GLN A 102 15.21 0.46 22.41
C GLN A 102 15.72 -0.11 21.08
N LEU A 103 16.26 -1.32 21.10
CA LEU A 103 16.66 -2.05 19.89
C LEU A 103 15.45 -2.33 18.99
N MET A 104 14.33 -2.82 19.53
CA MET A 104 13.12 -3.10 18.73
C MET A 104 12.52 -1.83 18.14
N MET A 105 12.53 -0.71 18.88
CA MET A 105 12.09 0.59 18.37
C MET A 105 13.01 1.10 17.24
N THR A 106 14.33 0.96 17.40
CA THR A 106 15.32 1.29 16.36
C THR A 106 15.08 0.50 15.08
N ILE A 107 14.86 -0.81 15.22
CA ILE A 107 14.57 -1.72 14.11
C ILE A 107 13.28 -1.31 13.39
N THR A 108 12.24 -0.99 14.16
CA THR A 108 10.89 -0.66 13.65
C THR A 108 10.87 0.68 12.92
N TRP A 109 11.44 1.71 13.53
CA TRP A 109 11.24 3.11 13.15
C TRP A 109 12.42 3.71 12.38
N SER A 110 13.60 3.10 12.44
CA SER A 110 14.81 3.64 11.81
C SER A 110 15.35 2.73 10.70
N VAL A 111 15.66 1.47 11.02
CA VAL A 111 16.28 0.52 10.08
C VAL A 111 15.34 0.16 8.94
N GLY A 112 14.11 -0.29 9.24
CA GLY A 112 13.16 -0.72 8.22
C GLY A 112 12.74 0.39 7.26
N PRO A 113 12.32 1.59 7.74
CA PRO A 113 12.00 2.72 6.87
C PRO A 113 13.17 3.16 6.00
N SER A 114 14.41 3.12 6.51
CA SER A 114 15.60 3.48 5.74
C SER A 114 15.90 2.49 4.62
N LEU A 115 15.68 1.19 4.83
CA LEU A 115 15.77 0.17 3.78
C LEU A 115 14.70 0.36 2.69
N ILE A 116 13.46 0.67 3.10
CA ILE A 116 12.35 0.98 2.18
C ILE A 116 12.69 2.23 1.36
N LEU A 117 13.17 3.30 2.00
CA LEU A 117 13.55 4.54 1.33
C LEU A 117 14.71 4.31 0.34
N SER A 118 15.73 3.55 0.74
CA SER A 118 16.83 3.18 -0.14
C SER A 118 16.32 2.43 -1.37
N ALA A 119 15.41 1.47 -1.19
CA ALA A 119 14.83 0.71 -2.30
C ALA A 119 14.01 1.59 -3.25
N ALA A 120 13.21 2.51 -2.70
CA ALA A 120 12.41 3.46 -3.46
C ALA A 120 13.27 4.42 -4.29
N LEU A 121 14.33 4.98 -3.70
CA LEU A 121 15.26 5.86 -4.42
C LEU A 121 16.05 5.10 -5.49
N ALA A 122 16.51 3.87 -5.17
CA ALA A 122 17.20 3.03 -6.14
C ALA A 122 16.29 2.68 -7.32
N SER A 123 15.02 2.33 -7.09
CA SER A 123 14.07 2.00 -8.15
C SER A 123 13.84 3.18 -9.09
N VAL A 124 13.67 4.41 -8.56
CA VAL A 124 13.52 5.64 -9.36
C VAL A 124 14.74 5.88 -10.24
N VAL A 125 15.94 5.78 -9.67
CA VAL A 125 17.19 6.02 -10.41
C VAL A 125 17.41 4.97 -11.50
N ILE A 126 17.19 3.68 -11.18
CA ILE A 126 17.34 2.57 -12.13
C ILE A 126 16.30 2.69 -13.26
N ASN A 127 15.02 2.88 -12.95
CA ASN A 127 13.95 3.00 -13.94
C ASN A 127 14.19 4.18 -14.89
N ARG A 128 14.62 5.32 -14.36
CA ARG A 128 14.94 6.50 -15.20
C ARG A 128 16.06 6.21 -16.19
N ARG A 129 17.08 5.46 -15.79
CA ARG A 129 18.22 5.11 -16.66
C ARG A 129 17.82 4.09 -17.72
N VAL A 130 17.13 3.04 -17.31
CA VAL A 130 16.59 1.99 -18.19
C VAL A 130 15.72 2.62 -19.27
N SER A 131 14.80 3.51 -18.89
CA SER A 131 13.96 4.27 -19.82
C SER A 131 14.78 5.10 -20.81
N LYS A 132 15.79 5.86 -20.33
CA LYS A 132 16.69 6.63 -21.21
C LYS A 132 17.50 5.77 -22.17
N ALA A 133 17.88 4.57 -21.73
CA ALA A 133 18.71 3.65 -22.52
C ALA A 133 17.88 2.74 -23.44
N GLY A 134 16.54 2.79 -23.37
CA GLY A 134 15.66 1.86 -24.09
C GLY A 134 15.84 0.40 -23.68
N ILE A 135 16.39 0.16 -22.49
CA ILE A 135 16.61 -1.19 -21.96
C ILE A 135 15.30 -1.66 -21.32
N VAL A 136 15.01 -2.96 -21.39
CA VAL A 136 13.90 -3.56 -20.64
C VAL A 136 14.47 -4.22 -19.39
N LEU A 137 13.91 -3.91 -18.22
CA LEU A 137 14.30 -4.58 -16.99
C LEU A 137 13.90 -6.06 -17.04
N GLN A 138 14.84 -6.92 -16.70
CA GLN A 138 14.55 -8.34 -16.59
C GLN A 138 13.81 -8.59 -15.28
N ARG A 139 12.76 -9.42 -15.35
CA ARG A 139 12.04 -9.89 -14.17
C ARG A 139 13.00 -10.61 -13.23
N ASN A 140 12.91 -10.34 -11.93
CA ASN A 140 13.66 -11.12 -10.95
C ASN A 140 13.08 -12.54 -10.92
N ARG A 141 13.93 -13.57 -10.84
CA ARG A 141 13.48 -14.96 -10.72
C ARG A 141 12.67 -15.20 -9.44
N HIS A 142 12.94 -14.40 -8.41
CA HIS A 142 12.30 -14.49 -7.11
C HIS A 142 11.17 -13.47 -6.91
N GLU A 143 10.78 -12.72 -7.95
CA GLU A 143 9.81 -11.63 -7.82
C GLU A 143 8.46 -12.14 -7.29
N ASP A 144 8.02 -13.32 -7.74
CA ASP A 144 6.77 -13.95 -7.27
C ASP A 144 6.82 -14.33 -5.79
N GLU A 145 7.90 -14.93 -5.32
CA GLU A 145 8.07 -15.30 -3.92
C GLU A 145 8.21 -14.06 -3.03
N MET A 146 8.92 -13.04 -3.50
CA MET A 146 9.09 -11.78 -2.80
C MET A 146 7.76 -11.05 -2.62
N ASP A 147 6.91 -11.04 -3.64
CA ASP A 147 5.56 -10.47 -3.55
C ASP A 147 4.72 -11.20 -2.50
N VAL A 148 4.75 -12.54 -2.46
CA VAL A 148 4.06 -13.34 -1.42
C VAL A 148 4.59 -13.00 -0.03
N VAL A 149 5.91 -12.98 0.14
CA VAL A 149 6.54 -12.69 1.43
C VAL A 149 6.20 -11.28 1.91
N LEU A 150 6.19 -10.29 1.02
CA LEU A 150 5.81 -8.92 1.34
C LEU A 150 4.36 -8.82 1.81
N ILE A 151 3.43 -9.51 1.14
CA ILE A 151 2.03 -9.54 1.55
C ILE A 151 1.88 -10.23 2.92
N LEU A 152 2.58 -11.35 3.16
CA LEU A 152 2.57 -12.02 4.46
C LEU A 152 3.21 -11.18 5.57
N ALA A 153 4.25 -10.40 5.24
CA ALA A 153 4.93 -9.54 6.20
C ALA A 153 4.01 -8.46 6.78
N LEU A 154 3.00 -8.00 6.03
CA LEU A 154 1.98 -7.07 6.53
C LEU A 154 1.16 -7.66 7.69
N TYR A 155 1.10 -8.99 7.82
CA TYR A 155 0.40 -9.66 8.92
C TYR A 155 1.26 -9.93 10.15
N LEU A 156 2.60 -9.80 10.05
CA LEU A 156 3.51 -10.03 11.18
C LEU A 156 3.18 -9.21 12.43
N PRO A 157 2.76 -7.93 12.34
CA PRO A 157 2.36 -7.13 13.51
C PRO A 157 1.23 -7.77 14.32
N PHE A 158 0.41 -8.63 13.70
CA PHE A 158 -0.71 -9.31 14.34
C PHE A 158 -0.39 -10.75 14.78
N ILE A 159 0.88 -11.17 14.76
CA ILE A 159 1.25 -12.55 15.08
C ILE A 159 0.83 -12.96 16.50
N THR A 160 0.82 -12.02 17.44
CA THR A 160 0.35 -12.23 18.82
C THR A 160 -1.16 -12.41 18.91
N LEU A 161 -1.90 -12.01 17.87
CA LEU A 161 -3.35 -12.09 17.79
C LEU A 161 -3.85 -13.32 17.00
N LEU A 162 -2.96 -14.23 16.58
CA LEU A 162 -3.34 -15.43 15.81
C LEU A 162 -4.34 -16.35 16.54
N ASN A 163 -4.37 -16.30 17.88
CA ASN A 163 -5.32 -17.05 18.69
C ASN A 163 -6.64 -16.30 18.93
N SER A 164 -6.75 -15.04 18.48
CA SER A 164 -7.93 -14.21 18.68
C SER A 164 -8.90 -14.35 17.50
N PRO A 165 -10.17 -14.72 17.73
CA PRO A 165 -11.21 -14.68 16.69
C PRO A 165 -11.33 -13.31 16.03
N ASN A 166 -11.05 -12.23 16.78
CA ASN A 166 -11.10 -10.86 16.27
C ASN A 166 -10.07 -10.61 15.16
N PHE A 167 -8.90 -11.26 15.20
CA PHE A 167 -7.92 -11.15 14.12
C PHE A 167 -8.50 -11.67 12.80
N TYR A 168 -9.09 -12.87 12.83
CA TYR A 168 -9.68 -13.47 11.63
C TYR A 168 -10.89 -12.67 11.13
N LEU A 169 -11.78 -12.27 12.04
CA LEU A 169 -12.98 -11.48 11.70
C LEU A 169 -12.65 -10.11 11.10
N ARG A 170 -11.56 -9.47 11.55
CA ARG A 170 -11.21 -8.11 11.11
C ARG A 170 -10.25 -8.07 9.92
N TYR A 171 -9.39 -9.08 9.72
CA TYR A 171 -8.30 -8.98 8.73
C TYR A 171 -8.20 -10.14 7.75
N VAL A 172 -8.70 -11.33 8.08
CA VAL A 172 -8.60 -12.51 7.19
C VAL A 172 -9.90 -12.74 6.43
N ILE A 173 -11.03 -12.79 7.14
CA ILE A 173 -12.36 -13.00 6.55
C ILE A 173 -12.70 -11.87 5.59
N PRO A 174 -12.49 -10.58 5.90
CA PRO A 174 -12.77 -9.51 4.95
C PRO A 174 -11.96 -9.63 3.67
N VAL A 175 -10.68 -10.04 3.74
CA VAL A 175 -9.87 -10.30 2.54
C VAL A 175 -10.47 -11.43 1.70
N ALA A 176 -10.79 -12.56 2.32
CA ALA A 176 -11.37 -13.71 1.63
C ALA A 176 -12.72 -13.36 0.98
N VAL A 177 -13.59 -12.64 1.70
CA VAL A 177 -14.90 -12.19 1.21
C VAL A 177 -14.72 -11.20 0.05
N THR A 178 -13.90 -10.17 0.23
CA THR A 178 -13.62 -9.16 -0.81
C THR A 178 -13.11 -9.83 -2.08
N TRP A 179 -12.09 -10.67 -1.95
CA TRP A 179 -11.53 -11.42 -3.08
C TRP A 179 -12.57 -12.33 -3.73
N LEU A 180 -13.37 -13.07 -2.95
CA LEU A 180 -14.39 -13.97 -3.50
C LEU A 180 -15.48 -13.21 -4.28
N VAL A 181 -15.96 -12.09 -3.73
CA VAL A 181 -16.94 -11.21 -4.41
C VAL A 181 -16.37 -10.70 -5.72
N TRP A 182 -15.12 -10.21 -5.69
CA TRP A 182 -14.40 -9.76 -6.87
C TRP A 182 -14.22 -10.87 -7.90
N HIS A 183 -13.80 -12.06 -7.47
CA HIS A 183 -13.55 -13.23 -8.31
C HIS A 183 -14.82 -13.73 -9.01
N LEU A 184 -15.98 -13.65 -8.35
CA LEU A 184 -17.23 -14.22 -8.87
C LEU A 184 -18.07 -13.25 -9.70
N SER A 185 -17.85 -11.94 -9.52
CA SER A 185 -18.82 -10.92 -9.97
C SER A 185 -18.24 -9.87 -10.90
N ALA A 186 -16.93 -9.60 -10.89
CA ALA A 186 -16.36 -8.47 -11.64
C ALA A 186 -16.59 -8.58 -13.15
N ASP A 187 -16.33 -9.73 -13.76
CA ASP A 187 -16.55 -9.97 -15.20
C ASP A 187 -18.02 -9.79 -15.61
N LYS A 188 -18.95 -10.33 -14.80
CA LYS A 188 -20.40 -10.22 -15.03
C LYS A 188 -20.87 -8.78 -14.95
N LEU A 189 -20.42 -8.03 -13.94
CA LEU A 189 -20.83 -6.65 -13.73
C LEU A 189 -20.31 -5.73 -14.84
N VAL A 190 -19.02 -5.85 -15.20
CA VAL A 190 -18.42 -5.11 -16.32
C VAL A 190 -19.19 -5.37 -17.62
N THR A 191 -19.43 -6.64 -17.95
CA THR A 191 -20.18 -7.00 -19.16
C THR A 191 -21.59 -6.39 -19.13
N TRP A 192 -22.28 -6.47 -17.98
CA TRP A 192 -23.62 -5.91 -17.83
C TRP A 192 -23.64 -4.38 -18.01
N LEU A 193 -22.67 -3.65 -17.45
CA LEU A 193 -22.56 -2.20 -17.59
C LEU A 193 -22.33 -1.79 -19.05
N LEU A 194 -21.41 -2.48 -19.76
CA LEU A 194 -21.12 -2.20 -21.16
C LEU A 194 -22.33 -2.52 -22.06
N ARG A 195 -23.04 -3.61 -21.80
CA ARG A 195 -24.32 -3.92 -22.48
C ARG A 195 -25.35 -2.84 -22.28
N ARG A 196 -25.49 -2.33 -21.05
CA ARG A 196 -26.44 -1.27 -20.75
C ARG A 196 -26.11 0.01 -21.51
N GLN A 197 -24.83 0.35 -21.65
CA GLN A 197 -24.40 1.49 -22.47
C GLN A 197 -24.69 1.25 -23.96
N ALA A 198 -24.45 0.05 -24.47
CA ALA A 198 -24.79 -0.31 -25.85
C ALA A 198 -26.31 -0.24 -26.11
N ALA A 199 -27.12 -0.75 -25.19
CA ALA A 199 -28.58 -0.67 -25.25
C ALA A 199 -29.10 0.77 -25.18
N ALA A 200 -28.36 1.69 -24.54
CA ALA A 200 -28.65 3.12 -24.53
C ALA A 200 -28.22 3.84 -25.82
N GLY A 201 -27.75 3.11 -26.83
CA GLY A 201 -27.38 3.64 -28.15
C GLY A 201 -25.91 4.00 -28.33
N ALA A 202 -25.03 3.63 -27.39
CA ALA A 202 -23.59 3.76 -27.58
C ALA A 202 -23.01 2.61 -28.42
N VAL A 203 -21.92 2.86 -29.15
CA VAL A 203 -21.20 1.81 -29.88
C VAL A 203 -19.94 1.45 -29.12
N LEU A 204 -19.75 0.16 -28.82
CA LEU A 204 -18.53 -0.31 -28.16
C LEU A 204 -17.47 -0.63 -29.21
N VAL A 205 -16.29 -0.02 -29.07
CA VAL A 205 -15.20 -0.13 -30.03
C VAL A 205 -13.98 -0.75 -29.35
N ALA A 206 -13.42 -1.80 -29.95
CA ALA A 206 -12.10 -2.31 -29.56
C ALA A 206 -11.03 -1.36 -30.11
N ALA A 207 -10.61 -0.38 -29.29
CA ALA A 207 -9.70 0.68 -29.72
C ALA A 207 -8.22 0.33 -29.46
N GLU A 208 -7.96 -0.40 -28.38
CA GLU A 208 -6.63 -0.85 -27.95
C GLU A 208 -6.64 -2.37 -27.74
N GLN A 209 -5.46 -3.00 -27.81
CA GLN A 209 -5.35 -4.40 -27.39
C GLN A 209 -5.52 -4.50 -25.88
N PRO A 210 -6.18 -5.55 -25.36
CA PRO A 210 -6.30 -5.77 -23.93
C PRO A 210 -4.93 -5.84 -23.27
N LYS A 211 -4.73 -5.05 -22.20
CA LYS A 211 -3.48 -5.02 -21.45
C LYS A 211 -3.53 -6.12 -20.40
N THR A 212 -2.63 -7.09 -20.50
CA THR A 212 -2.49 -8.12 -19.46
C THR A 212 -1.89 -7.49 -18.22
N GLU A 213 -2.60 -7.63 -17.10
CA GLU A 213 -2.17 -7.10 -15.81
C GLU A 213 -0.98 -7.90 -15.27
N GLU A 214 0.09 -7.20 -14.89
CA GLU A 214 1.27 -7.80 -14.26
C GLU A 214 1.10 -7.84 -12.74
N THR A 215 1.32 -9.01 -12.14
CA THR A 215 1.37 -9.15 -10.68
C THR A 215 2.75 -8.76 -10.17
N THR A 216 3.03 -7.45 -10.12
CA THR A 216 4.23 -6.91 -9.46
C THR A 216 3.83 -6.13 -8.22
N ILE A 217 4.66 -6.10 -7.18
CA ILE A 217 4.36 -5.36 -5.95
C ILE A 217 3.98 -3.90 -6.18
N PHE A 218 4.61 -3.21 -7.13
CA PHE A 218 4.29 -1.82 -7.43
C PHE A 218 2.90 -1.67 -8.04
N ASN A 219 2.53 -2.57 -8.94
CA ASN A 219 1.19 -2.56 -9.53
C ASN A 219 0.12 -2.94 -8.48
N VAL A 220 0.40 -3.94 -7.64
CA VAL A 220 -0.48 -4.29 -6.52
C VAL A 220 -0.67 -3.09 -5.59
N ALA A 221 0.42 -2.39 -5.24
CA ALA A 221 0.38 -1.20 -4.39
C ALA A 221 -0.42 -0.06 -5.02
N SER A 222 -0.17 0.25 -6.31
CA SER A 222 -0.91 1.30 -7.01
C SER A 222 -2.41 0.98 -7.14
N ARG A 223 -2.76 -0.28 -7.42
CA ARG A 223 -4.16 -0.71 -7.53
C ARG A 223 -4.85 -0.75 -6.16
N SER A 224 -4.13 -1.14 -5.10
CA SER A 224 -4.67 -1.23 -3.72
C SER A 224 -5.11 0.11 -3.14
N TYR A 225 -4.64 1.21 -3.70
CA TYR A 225 -5.08 2.56 -3.34
C TYR A 225 -6.59 2.73 -3.50
N HIS A 226 -7.19 2.26 -4.60
CA HIS A 226 -8.61 2.47 -4.88
C HIS A 226 -9.55 1.88 -3.82
N PRO A 227 -9.47 0.59 -3.43
CA PRO A 227 -10.30 0.07 -2.35
C PRO A 227 -10.02 0.78 -1.03
N MET A 228 -8.75 1.13 -0.75
CA MET A 228 -8.41 1.84 0.48
C MET A 228 -9.07 3.23 0.57
N ALA A 229 -8.97 4.02 -0.50
CA ALA A 229 -9.60 5.33 -0.61
C ALA A 229 -11.12 5.24 -0.49
N PHE A 230 -11.74 4.26 -1.15
CA PHE A 230 -13.17 4.01 -1.03
C PHE A 230 -13.61 3.67 0.39
N GLY A 231 -12.90 2.77 1.07
CA GLY A 231 -13.21 2.38 2.46
C GLY A 231 -13.15 3.58 3.41
N LEU A 232 -12.11 4.40 3.29
CA LEU A 232 -11.95 5.63 4.07
C LEU A 232 -13.04 6.65 3.74
N GLY A 233 -13.28 6.91 2.45
CA GLY A 233 -14.29 7.84 1.97
C GLY A 233 -15.67 7.51 2.54
N VAL A 234 -16.12 6.26 2.37
CA VAL A 234 -17.40 5.76 2.94
C VAL A 234 -17.44 5.95 4.45
N THR A 235 -16.39 5.55 5.17
CA THR A 235 -16.36 5.64 6.63
C THR A 235 -16.47 7.08 7.10
N THR A 236 -15.74 8.01 6.48
CA THR A 236 -15.85 9.43 6.84
C THR A 236 -17.19 10.03 6.49
N THR A 237 -17.79 9.69 5.34
CA THR A 237 -19.14 10.16 5.01
C THR A 237 -20.16 9.65 6.02
N VAL A 238 -20.10 8.38 6.40
CA VAL A 238 -20.99 7.79 7.40
C VAL A 238 -20.78 8.44 8.77
N ALA A 239 -19.53 8.64 9.18
CA ALA A 239 -19.20 9.33 10.42
C ALA A 239 -19.76 10.76 10.46
N SER A 240 -19.55 11.55 9.40
CA SER A 240 -20.07 12.92 9.32
C SER A 240 -21.60 12.97 9.37
N VAL A 241 -22.29 12.02 8.72
CA VAL A 241 -23.76 11.95 8.77
C VAL A 241 -24.25 11.59 10.17
N LEU A 242 -23.56 10.69 10.87
CA LEU A 242 -23.97 10.25 12.21
C LEU A 242 -23.65 11.29 13.29
N ASP A 243 -22.57 12.05 13.10
CA ASP A 243 -22.24 13.21 13.94
C ASP A 243 -23.31 14.31 13.83
N LEU A 244 -23.82 14.57 12.62
CA LEU A 244 -24.97 15.47 12.41
C LEU A 244 -26.25 15.00 13.13
N LEU A 245 -26.37 13.70 13.43
CA LEU A 245 -27.48 13.13 14.19
C LEU A 245 -27.20 13.04 15.70
N GLY A 246 -26.06 13.58 16.16
CA GLY A 246 -25.62 13.53 17.56
C GLY A 246 -25.16 12.14 18.03
N ILE A 247 -24.85 11.23 17.09
CA ILE A 247 -24.37 9.88 17.38
C ILE A 247 -22.86 9.87 17.19
N ASN A 248 -22.12 9.90 18.31
CA ASN A 248 -20.68 9.75 18.23
C ASN A 248 -20.32 8.27 17.99
N LEU A 249 -19.76 7.99 16.81
CA LEU A 249 -19.42 6.64 16.38
C LEU A 249 -18.11 6.12 16.97
N PHE A 250 -17.25 7.04 17.37
CA PHE A 250 -15.89 6.78 17.80
C PHE A 250 -15.81 7.23 19.25
N GLY A 251 -15.81 6.25 20.17
CA GLY A 251 -15.79 6.51 21.63
C GLY A 251 -14.57 7.32 22.08
N GLU A 252 -14.41 7.49 23.40
CA GLU A 252 -13.43 8.44 23.96
C GLU A 252 -11.95 8.04 23.79
N ASP A 253 -11.63 6.75 23.57
CA ASP A 253 -10.24 6.30 23.41
C ASP A 253 -9.74 6.43 21.95
N PRO A 254 -8.66 7.20 21.69
CA PRO A 254 -8.18 7.47 20.33
C PRO A 254 -7.76 6.23 19.51
N PHE A 255 -7.18 5.22 20.18
CA PHE A 255 -6.75 3.99 19.51
C PHE A 255 -7.95 3.10 19.15
N SER A 256 -8.90 2.94 20.07
CA SER A 256 -10.16 2.22 19.81
C SER A 256 -10.98 2.89 18.71
N ALA A 257 -11.10 4.21 18.74
CA ALA A 257 -11.74 5.02 17.69
C ALA A 257 -11.11 4.76 16.32
N SER A 258 -9.79 4.86 16.22
CA SER A 258 -9.04 4.61 14.98
C SER A 258 -9.16 3.17 14.49
N ALA A 259 -9.12 2.19 15.38
CA ALA A 259 -9.30 0.78 15.05
C ALA A 259 -10.72 0.48 14.55
N ASN A 260 -11.74 1.12 15.13
CA ASN A 260 -13.13 0.97 14.69
C ASN A 260 -13.36 1.65 13.33
N ALA A 261 -12.80 2.84 13.11
CA ALA A 261 -12.82 3.50 11.80
C ALA A 261 -12.17 2.62 10.72
N ALA A 262 -11.01 2.03 11.03
CA ALA A 262 -10.34 1.10 10.12
C ALA A 262 -11.20 -0.15 9.85
N PHE A 263 -11.83 -0.71 10.87
CA PHE A 263 -12.72 -1.86 10.70
C PHE A 263 -13.93 -1.53 9.83
N ILE A 264 -14.59 -0.39 10.04
CA ILE A 264 -15.73 0.04 9.21
C ILE A 264 -15.29 0.25 7.76
N SER A 265 -14.09 0.83 7.56
CA SER A 265 -13.50 0.98 6.22
C SER A 265 -13.25 -0.37 5.55
N ILE A 266 -12.76 -1.37 6.29
CA ILE A 266 -12.57 -2.73 5.80
C ILE A 266 -13.90 -3.38 5.42
N VAL A 267 -14.95 -3.18 6.22
CA VAL A 267 -16.30 -3.66 5.88
C VAL A 267 -16.83 -2.96 4.63
N ALA A 268 -16.64 -1.64 4.51
CA ALA A 268 -17.02 -0.89 3.31
C ALA A 268 -16.27 -1.42 2.08
N ILE A 269 -14.97 -1.70 2.19
CA ILE A 269 -14.18 -2.35 1.14
C ILE A 269 -14.86 -3.66 0.72
N ALA A 270 -15.13 -4.57 1.65
CA ALA A 270 -15.71 -5.87 1.33
C ALA A 270 -17.08 -5.77 0.64
N LEU A 271 -17.89 -4.78 1.00
CA LEU A 271 -19.24 -4.61 0.47
C LEU A 271 -19.32 -3.86 -0.86
N GLY A 272 -18.45 -2.86 -1.09
CA GLY A 272 -18.64 -1.90 -2.19
C GLY A 272 -17.46 -1.74 -3.15
N SER A 273 -16.25 -2.18 -2.78
CA SER A 273 -15.04 -1.89 -3.57
C SER A 273 -14.98 -2.62 -4.92
N LEU A 274 -15.89 -3.54 -5.21
CA LEU A 274 -16.01 -4.20 -6.52
C LEU A 274 -16.04 -3.17 -7.66
N TYR A 275 -16.76 -2.06 -7.44
CA TYR A 275 -17.03 -1.05 -8.45
C TYR A 275 -15.83 -0.13 -8.72
N VAL A 276 -15.09 0.22 -7.67
CA VAL A 276 -13.92 1.11 -7.74
C VAL A 276 -12.58 0.38 -7.91
N GLY A 277 -12.56 -0.94 -7.68
CA GLY A 277 -11.40 -1.79 -7.88
C GLY A 277 -11.53 -2.57 -9.19
N PRO A 278 -11.87 -3.88 -9.15
CA PRO A 278 -11.91 -4.74 -10.32
C PRO A 278 -12.66 -4.22 -11.55
N VAL A 279 -13.81 -3.55 -11.37
CA VAL A 279 -14.61 -3.02 -12.49
C VAL A 279 -13.87 -1.87 -13.18
N LEU A 280 -13.33 -0.93 -12.40
CA LEU A 280 -12.54 0.18 -12.92
C LEU A 280 -11.29 -0.34 -13.65
N TRP A 281 -10.55 -1.25 -13.05
CA TRP A 281 -9.33 -1.83 -13.65
C TRP A 281 -9.66 -2.54 -14.97
N LEU A 282 -10.73 -3.34 -15.00
CA LEU A 282 -11.17 -4.00 -16.23
C LEU A 282 -11.60 -3.02 -17.33
N PHE A 283 -12.20 -1.86 -16.99
CA PHE A 283 -12.50 -0.83 -17.98
C PHE A 283 -11.24 -0.19 -18.57
N GLU A 284 -10.21 0.05 -17.74
CA GLU A 284 -8.92 0.56 -18.19
C GLU A 284 -8.15 -0.47 -19.04
N ASP A 285 -8.19 -1.74 -18.64
CA ASP A 285 -7.35 -2.79 -19.22
C ASP A 285 -7.95 -3.45 -20.47
N CYS A 286 -9.29 -3.42 -20.64
CA CYS A 286 -9.96 -4.09 -21.76
C CYS A 286 -9.69 -3.44 -23.13
N GLY A 287 -9.21 -2.20 -23.17
CA GLY A 287 -9.00 -1.47 -24.43
C GLY A 287 -10.29 -1.12 -25.18
N ILE A 288 -11.45 -1.33 -24.54
CA ILE A 288 -12.77 -1.01 -25.11
C ILE A 288 -13.06 0.47 -24.82
N ARG A 289 -13.60 1.15 -25.84
CA ARG A 289 -14.03 2.54 -25.75
C ARG A 289 -15.50 2.65 -26.16
N VAL A 290 -16.18 3.63 -25.58
CA VAL A 290 -17.59 3.90 -25.78
C VAL A 290 -17.70 5.08 -26.75
N PHE A 291 -18.20 4.82 -27.95
CA PHE A 291 -18.47 5.85 -28.94
C PHE A 291 -19.90 6.36 -28.80
N ASN A 292 -20.04 7.66 -28.57
CA ASN A 292 -21.34 8.33 -28.59
C ASN A 292 -21.60 8.87 -30.01
N PRO A 293 -22.53 8.30 -30.78
CA PRO A 293 -22.77 8.70 -32.17
C PRO A 293 -23.30 10.13 -32.30
N VAL A 294 -24.03 10.63 -31.30
CA VAL A 294 -24.59 11.99 -31.30
C VAL A 294 -23.50 13.03 -31.11
N ARG A 295 -22.61 12.81 -30.13
CA ARG A 295 -21.51 13.74 -29.82
C ARG A 295 -20.28 13.52 -30.69
N LYS A 296 -20.17 12.38 -31.37
CA LYS A 296 -18.97 11.92 -32.10
C LYS A 296 -17.71 11.89 -31.23
N ILE A 297 -17.87 11.53 -29.96
CA ILE A 297 -16.77 11.44 -28.99
C ILE A 297 -16.58 9.98 -28.62
N LEU A 298 -15.31 9.56 -28.60
CA LEU A 298 -14.87 8.28 -28.07
C LEU A 298 -14.38 8.50 -26.64
N THR A 299 -15.00 7.84 -25.66
CA THR A 299 -14.62 7.96 -24.25
C THR A 299 -14.30 6.60 -23.65
N GLU A 300 -13.51 6.60 -22.58
CA GLU A 300 -13.34 5.40 -21.75
C GLU A 300 -14.65 5.10 -21.00
N PRO A 301 -14.96 3.82 -20.74
CA PRO A 301 -16.07 3.47 -19.87
C PRO A 301 -15.75 3.99 -18.46
N LYS A 302 -16.71 4.69 -17.85
CA LYS A 302 -16.55 5.24 -16.50
C LYS A 302 -17.48 4.56 -15.52
N ILE A 303 -17.02 4.48 -14.28
CA ILE A 303 -17.85 4.17 -13.13
C ILE A 303 -18.75 5.37 -12.80
N HIS A 304 -19.84 5.12 -12.06
CA HIS A 304 -20.71 6.15 -11.50
C HIS A 304 -19.92 7.23 -10.73
N SER A 305 -20.28 8.50 -10.92
CA SER A 305 -19.55 9.66 -10.39
C SER A 305 -19.37 9.64 -8.88
N LEU A 306 -20.39 9.25 -8.12
CA LEU A 306 -20.29 9.13 -6.65
C LEU A 306 -19.18 8.16 -6.21
N ALA A 307 -18.99 7.05 -6.93
CA ALA A 307 -17.93 6.10 -6.62
C ALA A 307 -16.55 6.62 -7.04
N ASP A 308 -16.51 7.42 -8.12
CA ASP A 308 -15.31 8.11 -8.62
C ASP A 308 -14.84 9.19 -7.62
N GLU A 309 -15.76 10.00 -7.10
CA GLU A 309 -15.49 11.02 -6.07
C GLU A 309 -14.94 10.42 -4.77
N MET A 310 -15.42 9.23 -4.39
CA MET A 310 -14.95 8.52 -3.19
C MET A 310 -13.51 8.00 -3.30
N ILE A 311 -12.95 7.86 -4.50
CA ILE A 311 -11.57 7.40 -4.72
C ILE A 311 -10.63 8.53 -5.12
N GLU A 312 -11.08 9.78 -5.12
CA GLU A 312 -10.22 10.92 -5.40
C GLU A 312 -9.08 11.03 -4.38
N ILE A 313 -7.90 11.42 -4.87
CA ILE A 313 -6.69 11.51 -4.07
C ILE A 313 -6.80 12.50 -2.93
N TYR A 314 -7.61 13.56 -3.11
CA TYR A 314 -7.90 14.52 -2.06
C TYR A 314 -8.70 13.88 -0.93
N THR A 315 -9.72 13.08 -1.25
CA THR A 315 -10.49 12.30 -0.27
C THR A 315 -9.54 11.37 0.49
N PHE A 316 -8.68 10.65 -0.21
CA PHE A 316 -7.71 9.74 0.41
C PHE A 316 -6.69 10.43 1.33
N ILE A 317 -6.22 11.63 1.00
CA ILE A 317 -5.24 12.36 1.82
C ILE A 317 -5.94 13.04 3.00
N PHE A 318 -7.02 13.77 2.77
CA PHE A 318 -7.64 14.60 3.81
C PHE A 318 -8.51 13.81 4.78
N SER A 319 -9.19 12.75 4.33
CA SER A 319 -10.07 11.92 5.17
C SER A 319 -9.36 11.30 6.38
N PRO A 320 -8.27 10.52 6.22
CA PRO A 320 -7.60 9.90 7.34
C PRO A 320 -6.80 10.91 8.19
N ILE A 321 -6.28 12.00 7.59
CA ILE A 321 -5.66 13.08 8.34
C ILE A 321 -6.72 13.76 9.23
N GLY A 322 -7.84 14.20 8.66
CA GLY A 322 -8.91 14.84 9.41
C GLY A 322 -9.44 13.96 10.54
N LEU A 323 -9.68 12.68 10.26
CA LEU A 323 -10.14 11.72 11.26
C LEU A 323 -9.13 11.49 12.39
N THR A 324 -7.84 11.35 12.08
CA THR A 324 -6.83 11.09 13.12
C THR A 324 -6.52 12.32 13.95
N PHE A 325 -6.55 13.51 13.35
CA PHE A 325 -6.43 14.78 14.08
C PHE A 325 -7.63 15.07 14.97
N SER A 326 -8.86 14.76 14.52
CA SER A 326 -10.06 14.95 15.33
C SER A 326 -10.08 13.98 16.51
N VAL A 327 -9.67 12.73 16.29
CA VAL A 327 -9.62 11.69 17.33
C VAL A 327 -8.46 11.90 18.31
N ALA A 328 -7.39 12.57 17.90
CA ALA A 328 -6.26 12.91 18.76
C ALA A 328 -6.41 14.25 19.51
N ASP A 329 -7.57 14.90 19.45
CA ASP A 329 -7.82 16.22 20.04
C ASP A 329 -6.76 17.28 19.68
N GLY A 330 -6.21 17.19 18.47
CA GLY A 330 -5.18 18.11 17.98
C GLY A 330 -3.74 17.81 18.42
N ASP A 331 -3.48 16.71 19.14
CA ASP A 331 -2.11 16.23 19.38
C ASP A 331 -1.51 15.69 18.07
N LEU A 332 -0.55 16.43 17.52
CA LEU A 332 0.12 16.11 16.27
C LEU A 332 0.87 14.77 16.33
N VAL A 333 1.53 14.45 17.44
CA VAL A 333 2.34 13.24 17.56
C VAL A 333 1.42 12.03 17.60
N LEU A 334 0.37 12.09 18.42
CA LEU A 334 -0.63 11.04 18.50
C LEU A 334 -1.36 10.86 17.16
N ALA A 335 -1.78 11.96 16.51
CA ALA A 335 -2.43 11.90 15.20
C ALA A 335 -1.57 11.18 14.14
N MET A 336 -0.26 11.46 14.11
CA MET A 336 0.65 10.79 13.18
C MET A 336 0.82 9.29 13.47
N ILE A 337 0.82 8.90 14.76
CA ILE A 337 0.84 7.48 15.16
C ILE A 337 -0.45 6.78 14.71
N LEU A 338 -1.61 7.39 14.99
CA LEU A 338 -2.92 6.86 14.61
C LEU A 338 -3.08 6.78 13.09
N LEU A 339 -2.54 7.74 12.34
CA LEU A 339 -2.53 7.74 10.88
C LEU A 339 -1.72 6.57 10.33
N ALA A 340 -0.49 6.38 10.81
CA ALA A 340 0.33 5.23 10.42
C ALA A 340 -0.38 3.91 10.74
N PHE A 341 -1.04 3.84 11.90
CA PHE A 341 -1.81 2.68 12.32
C PHE A 341 -2.99 2.38 11.38
N ILE A 342 -3.88 3.36 11.13
CA ILE A 342 -5.03 3.18 10.22
C ILE A 342 -4.54 2.79 8.82
N VAL A 343 -3.54 3.50 8.29
CA VAL A 343 -2.99 3.19 6.96
C VAL A 343 -2.47 1.76 6.93
N HIS A 344 -1.72 1.30 7.94
CA HIS A 344 -1.24 -0.08 7.99
C HIS A 344 -2.38 -1.11 8.01
N LEU A 345 -3.41 -0.89 8.84
CA LEU A 345 -4.56 -1.81 8.93
C LEU A 345 -5.28 -1.95 7.59
N LEU A 346 -5.58 -0.82 6.93
CA LEU A 346 -6.31 -0.82 5.67
C LEU A 346 -5.45 -1.33 4.51
N PHE A 347 -4.18 -0.94 4.48
CA PHE A 347 -3.24 -1.34 3.46
C PHE A 347 -3.06 -2.86 3.46
N THR A 348 -3.02 -3.50 4.64
CA THR A 348 -2.95 -4.96 4.77
C THR A 348 -4.10 -5.67 4.06
N VAL A 349 -5.36 -5.24 4.28
CA VAL A 349 -6.54 -5.86 3.67
C VAL A 349 -6.63 -5.55 2.17
N SER A 350 -6.42 -4.28 1.80
CA SER A 350 -6.50 -3.81 0.41
C SER A 350 -5.41 -4.44 -0.47
N MET A 351 -4.15 -4.47 -0.02
CA MET A 351 -3.04 -5.10 -0.74
C MET A 351 -3.28 -6.58 -0.95
N THR A 352 -3.66 -7.30 0.10
CA THR A 352 -3.85 -8.76 0.02
C THR A 352 -4.99 -9.13 -0.93
N SER A 353 -6.12 -8.43 -0.83
CA SER A 353 -7.27 -8.65 -1.73
C SER A 353 -6.91 -8.33 -3.19
N THR A 354 -6.19 -7.23 -3.42
CA THR A 354 -5.72 -6.81 -4.74
C THR A 354 -4.74 -7.82 -5.33
N TYR A 355 -3.76 -8.26 -4.54
CA TYR A 355 -2.80 -9.29 -4.94
C TYR A 355 -3.50 -10.59 -5.39
N LEU A 356 -4.43 -11.10 -4.58
CA LEU A 356 -5.18 -12.30 -4.91
C LEU A 356 -6.04 -12.13 -6.18
N TYR A 357 -6.61 -10.94 -6.39
CA TYR A 357 -7.38 -10.66 -7.60
C TYR A 357 -6.50 -10.63 -8.86
N LEU A 358 -5.40 -9.87 -8.83
CA LEU A 358 -4.48 -9.77 -9.96
C LEU A 358 -3.88 -11.13 -10.30
N LYS A 359 -3.51 -11.93 -9.28
CA LYS A 359 -2.89 -13.25 -9.49
C LYS A 359 -3.84 -14.32 -10.02
N PHE A 360 -5.08 -14.35 -9.54
CA PHE A 360 -5.99 -15.46 -9.84
C PHE A 360 -7.17 -15.11 -10.75
N SER A 361 -7.46 -13.83 -10.97
CA SER A 361 -8.75 -13.40 -11.55
C SER A 361 -8.62 -12.46 -12.74
N ALA A 362 -7.77 -11.44 -12.65
CA ALA A 362 -7.74 -10.30 -13.58
C ALA A 362 -7.67 -10.73 -15.06
N ASN A 363 -6.65 -11.50 -15.45
CA ASN A 363 -6.46 -11.94 -16.84
C ASN A 363 -7.61 -12.84 -17.34
N LYS A 364 -8.17 -13.70 -16.48
CA LYS A 364 -9.33 -14.54 -16.82
C LYS A 364 -10.57 -13.69 -17.05
N HIS A 365 -10.79 -12.67 -16.22
CA HIS A 365 -11.92 -11.76 -16.35
C HIS A 365 -11.83 -10.90 -17.59
N LEU A 366 -10.66 -10.33 -17.86
CA LEU A 366 -10.36 -9.57 -19.06
C LEU A 366 -10.76 -10.36 -20.32
N TRP A 367 -10.26 -11.59 -20.43
CA TRP A 367 -10.57 -12.47 -21.55
C TRP A 367 -12.07 -12.80 -21.65
N LYS A 368 -12.72 -13.09 -20.52
CA LYS A 368 -14.16 -13.40 -20.51
C LYS A 368 -15.00 -12.20 -20.97
N VAL A 369 -14.69 -11.00 -20.51
CA VAL A 369 -15.43 -9.77 -20.87
C VAL A 369 -15.33 -9.54 -22.37
N VAL A 370 -14.11 -9.52 -22.92
CA VAL A 370 -13.87 -9.29 -24.36
C VAL A 370 -14.58 -10.36 -25.18
N ARG A 371 -14.33 -11.64 -24.90
CA ARG A 371 -14.93 -12.76 -25.64
C ARG A 371 -16.46 -12.73 -25.59
N ARG A 372 -17.05 -12.35 -24.45
CA ARG A 372 -18.51 -12.30 -24.31
C ARG A 372 -19.14 -11.19 -25.14
N LEU A 373 -18.52 -10.01 -25.20
CA LEU A 373 -18.99 -8.91 -26.03
C LEU A 373 -18.81 -9.20 -27.53
N GLU A 374 -17.72 -9.88 -27.90
CA GLU A 374 -17.51 -10.36 -29.28
C GLU A 374 -18.56 -11.38 -29.70
N MET A 375 -18.80 -12.41 -28.88
CA MET A 375 -19.81 -13.45 -29.18
C MET A 375 -21.23 -12.88 -29.31
N GLU A 376 -21.51 -11.77 -28.65
CA GLU A 376 -22.81 -11.09 -28.69
C GLU A 376 -22.91 -10.05 -29.82
N GLY A 377 -21.85 -9.87 -30.61
CA GLY A 377 -21.82 -8.88 -31.70
C GLY A 377 -21.91 -7.43 -31.22
N LEU A 378 -21.63 -7.18 -29.95
CA LEU A 378 -21.67 -5.83 -29.35
C LEU A 378 -20.35 -5.08 -29.52
N LEU A 379 -19.26 -5.80 -29.76
CA LEU A 379 -17.94 -5.22 -29.95
C LEU A 379 -17.66 -5.00 -31.43
N THR A 380 -17.45 -3.74 -31.80
CA THR A 380 -17.05 -3.37 -33.16
C THR A 380 -15.53 -3.31 -33.22
N GLN A 381 -14.93 -4.08 -34.13
CA GLN A 381 -13.51 -3.88 -34.44
C GLN A 381 -13.35 -2.56 -35.19
N LYS A 382 -12.30 -1.81 -34.87
CA LYS A 382 -12.02 -0.51 -35.48
C LYS A 382 -12.17 -0.59 -37.01
N PRO A 383 -12.97 0.26 -37.68
CA PRO A 383 -12.74 0.52 -39.08
C PRO A 383 -11.36 1.18 -39.17
N LEU A 384 -10.49 0.63 -40.02
CA LEU A 384 -9.17 1.18 -40.34
C LEU A 384 -9.24 2.67 -40.69
#